data_AF-A0A0C1Y7P0-F1
#
_entry.id   AF-A0A0C1Y7P0-F1
#
_cell.length_a   1.000
_cell.length_b   1.000
_cell.length_c   1.000
_cell.angle_alpha   90.00
_cell.angle_beta   90.00
_cell.angle_gamma   90.00
#
_symmetry.space_group_name_H-M   'P 1'
#
loop_
_entity.id
_entity.type
_entity.pdbx_description
1 polymer ?
#
loop_
_entity_poly.entity_id
_entity_poly.type
_entity_poly.pdbx_seq_one_letter_code
_entity_poly.pdbx_strand_id
1 'polypeptide(L)'
;MLQDLKRTGYFLGPQTPSIATGYTEQEVCNFSERLLQRTLLVEDIAPSSPNAMAFTDIMRHLKFGSDRSKAQFVKDYLDGKIKALGRWGDSIDSIFFSLQEAHDFAWRCRLNASRQDYCSLADAARLIGCDAKAVPGLVKVGLLRSKPKQKTYICRKSICEFSESWVALCSIAQSVSTTSKRLEKLADQANIERLVIAPVYQNAEPSSFIRKEDQDRLLAEHKAHPARKRRATLIKLMADGLS
;
A
#
# COMPACT_ATOMS: atom_id res chain seq x y z
N MET A 1 6.24 18.72 13.08
CA MET A 1 7.16 17.61 12.71
C MET A 1 8.54 17.78 13.35
N LEU A 2 9.30 18.84 13.05
CA LEU A 2 10.65 19.06 13.60
C LEU A 2 10.69 19.08 15.14
N GLN A 3 9.67 19.64 15.79
CA GLN A 3 9.55 19.61 17.26
C GLN A 3 9.48 18.18 17.81
N ASP A 4 8.80 17.26 17.11
CA ASP A 4 8.73 15.86 17.53
C ASP A 4 10.08 15.14 17.36
N LEU A 5 10.80 15.45 16.27
CA LEU A 5 12.17 14.96 16.05
C LEU A 5 13.14 15.50 17.10
N LYS A 6 12.99 16.76 17.51
CA LYS A 6 13.78 17.39 18.58
C LYS A 6 13.50 16.73 19.92
N ARG A 7 12.22 16.58 20.29
CA ARG A 7 11.78 15.90 21.52
C ARG A 7 12.30 14.47 21.62
N THR A 8 12.44 13.77 20.50
CA THR A 8 12.88 12.37 20.47
C THR A 8 14.38 12.19 20.20
N GLY A 9 15.15 13.29 20.14
CA GLY A 9 16.61 13.24 19.92
C GLY A 9 17.05 12.98 18.48
N TYR A 10 16.12 12.75 17.55
CA TYR A 10 16.45 12.50 16.14
C TYR A 10 16.91 13.75 15.41
N PHE A 11 16.47 14.94 15.83
CA PHE A 11 16.87 16.20 15.20
C PHE A 11 18.32 16.58 15.52
N LEU A 12 18.70 16.60 16.81
CA LEU A 12 20.01 17.06 17.25
C LEU A 12 21.06 15.95 17.38
N GLY A 13 20.65 14.68 17.27
CA GLY A 13 21.50 13.53 17.57
C GLY A 13 21.46 13.18 19.07
N PRO A 14 22.04 12.04 19.46
CA PRO A 14 21.89 11.47 20.81
C PRO A 14 22.49 12.30 21.96
N GLN A 15 23.20 13.41 21.68
CA GLN A 15 24.03 14.12 22.66
C GLN A 15 23.52 15.54 23.01
N THR A 16 22.42 16.02 22.43
CA THR A 16 22.00 17.44 22.63
C THR A 16 20.52 17.55 23.00
N PRO A 17 20.17 17.50 24.30
CA PRO A 17 18.84 17.87 24.76
C PRO A 17 18.70 19.39 24.71
N SER A 18 18.05 19.92 23.67
CA SER A 18 17.74 21.35 23.60
C SER A 18 16.31 21.60 24.05
N ILE A 19 16.17 22.31 25.18
CA ILE A 19 14.90 22.76 25.78
C ILE A 19 14.41 24.05 25.09
N ALA A 20 15.25 24.68 24.25
CA ALA A 20 14.91 25.91 23.54
C ALA A 20 13.82 25.70 22.48
N THR A 21 12.88 26.64 22.38
CA THR A 21 11.74 26.59 21.46
C THR A 21 12.08 26.89 19.99
N GLY A 22 13.33 27.25 19.69
CA GLY A 22 13.82 27.57 18.35
C GLY A 22 14.79 26.54 17.75
N TYR A 23 15.21 26.81 16.51
CA TYR A 23 16.22 26.07 15.77
C TYR A 23 17.29 27.06 15.30
N THR A 24 18.57 26.71 15.42
CA THR A 24 19.64 27.48 14.76
C THR A 24 19.81 27.01 13.32
N GLU A 25 20.35 27.89 12.47
CA GLU A 25 20.69 27.53 11.09
C GLU A 25 21.66 26.34 11.05
N GLN A 26 22.68 26.34 11.93
CA GLN A 26 23.62 25.22 12.06
C GLN A 26 22.95 23.90 12.42
N GLU A 27 21.96 23.90 13.32
CA GLU A 27 21.21 22.70 13.67
C GLU A 27 20.43 22.14 12.47
N VAL A 28 19.83 23.02 11.67
CA VAL A 28 19.11 22.63 10.44
C VAL A 28 20.09 22.10 9.40
N CYS A 29 21.24 22.73 9.20
CA CYS A 29 22.30 22.27 8.29
C CYS A 29 22.80 20.88 8.68
N ASN A 30 23.19 20.68 9.94
CA ASN A 30 23.66 19.39 10.45
C ASN A 30 22.59 18.29 10.28
N PHE A 31 21.31 18.64 10.50
CA PHE A 31 20.22 17.68 10.31
C PHE A 31 20.03 17.30 8.84
N SER A 32 20.10 18.27 7.93
CA SER A 32 20.07 18.04 6.47
C SER A 32 21.23 17.14 6.02
N GLU A 33 22.44 17.40 6.49
CA GLU A 33 23.62 16.58 6.18
C GLU A 33 23.45 15.14 6.66
N ARG A 34 22.93 14.93 7.87
CA ARG A 34 22.63 13.58 8.39
C ARG A 34 21.61 12.85 7.52
N LEU A 35 20.61 13.54 6.96
CA LEU A 35 19.67 12.93 6.03
C LEU A 35 20.35 12.53 4.72
N LEU A 36 21.23 13.37 4.19
CA LEU A 36 21.97 13.12 2.94
C LEU A 36 22.95 11.95 3.09
N GLN A 37 23.65 11.86 4.23
CA GLN A 37 24.61 10.79 4.52
C GLN A 37 24.00 9.39 4.58
N ARG A 38 22.67 9.27 4.73
CA ARG A 38 21.98 7.97 4.79
C ARG A 38 21.70 7.35 3.41
N THR A 39 21.94 8.09 2.34
CA THR A 39 21.68 7.62 0.98
C THR A 39 22.90 7.87 0.09
N LEU A 40 23.08 7.01 -0.92
CA LEU A 40 24.18 7.13 -1.85
C LEU A 40 23.85 8.15 -2.93
N LEU A 41 24.85 8.96 -3.31
CA LEU A 41 24.78 9.78 -4.51
C LEU A 41 24.81 8.84 -5.72
N VAL A 42 23.82 8.99 -6.58
CA VAL A 42 23.72 8.24 -7.82
C VAL A 42 24.07 9.18 -8.97
N GLU A 43 25.09 8.82 -9.75
CA GLU A 43 25.59 9.63 -10.87
C GLU A 43 24.73 9.50 -12.14
N ASP A 44 23.85 8.50 -12.21
CA ASP A 44 22.92 8.32 -13.32
C ASP A 44 21.88 9.43 -13.38
N ILE A 45 21.19 9.57 -14.51
CA ILE A 45 20.10 10.54 -14.66
C ILE A 45 19.01 10.24 -13.63
N ALA A 46 18.53 11.29 -12.96
CA ALA A 46 17.45 11.20 -11.98
C ALA A 46 16.30 10.35 -12.52
N PRO A 47 15.73 9.45 -11.70
CA PRO A 47 14.72 8.55 -12.19
C PRO A 47 13.51 9.39 -12.59
N SER A 48 13.29 9.54 -13.89
CA SER A 48 11.97 9.86 -14.47
C SER A 48 10.97 8.71 -14.26
N SER A 49 11.26 7.83 -13.30
CA SER A 49 10.50 6.63 -13.02
C SER A 49 9.18 7.05 -12.39
N PRO A 50 8.04 6.60 -12.93
CA PRO A 50 6.73 6.87 -12.35
C PRO A 50 6.57 6.28 -10.93
N ASN A 51 7.54 5.47 -10.47
CA ASN A 51 7.51 4.79 -9.18
C ASN A 51 8.46 5.43 -8.14
N ALA A 52 9.04 6.60 -8.43
CA ALA A 52 9.88 7.34 -7.49
C ALA A 52 9.19 8.64 -7.06
N MET A 53 9.40 9.06 -5.81
CA MET A 53 8.90 10.33 -5.28
C MET A 53 9.97 11.01 -4.44
N ALA A 54 10.14 12.32 -4.63
CA ALA A 54 11.08 13.13 -3.87
C ALA A 54 10.67 13.24 -2.40
N PHE A 55 11.64 13.36 -1.50
CA PHE A 55 11.41 13.52 -0.06
C PHE A 55 10.50 14.70 0.27
N THR A 56 10.71 15.84 -0.39
CA THR A 56 9.90 17.05 -0.20
C THR A 56 8.46 16.84 -0.65
N ASP A 57 8.25 16.14 -1.76
CA ASP A 57 6.92 15.80 -2.27
C ASP A 57 6.19 14.84 -1.33
N ILE A 58 6.89 13.85 -0.78
CA ILE A 58 6.36 12.97 0.26
C ILE A 58 5.86 13.81 1.45
N MET A 59 6.70 14.70 1.95
CA MET A 59 6.40 15.52 3.13
C MET A 59 5.26 16.52 2.89
N ARG A 60 5.10 17.01 1.66
CA ARG A 60 4.07 17.99 1.27
C ARG A 60 2.75 17.34 0.90
N HIS A 61 2.77 16.29 0.09
CA HIS A 61 1.59 15.77 -0.60
C HIS A 61 1.01 14.51 0.03
N LEU A 62 1.81 13.68 0.72
CA LEU A 62 1.26 12.51 1.39
C LEU A 62 0.55 12.86 2.69
N LYS A 63 -0.63 12.27 2.87
CA LYS A 63 -1.44 12.42 4.07
C LYS A 63 -1.01 11.41 5.13
N PHE A 64 -0.09 11.81 6.00
CA PHE A 64 0.36 11.01 7.15
C PHE A 64 -0.62 10.99 8.33
N GLY A 65 -1.64 11.86 8.31
CA GLY A 65 -2.64 12.00 9.36
C GLY A 65 -2.20 12.80 10.60
N SER A 66 -0.89 12.89 10.87
CA SER A 66 -0.36 13.76 11.93
C SER A 66 1.10 14.16 11.68
N ASP A 67 1.53 15.23 12.33
CA ASP A 67 2.93 15.68 12.35
C ASP A 67 3.87 14.67 13.00
N ARG A 68 3.37 13.88 13.96
CA ARG A 68 4.10 12.79 14.60
C ARG A 68 4.34 11.65 13.62
N SER A 69 3.35 11.33 12.77
CA SER A 69 3.49 10.33 11.71
C SER A 69 4.50 10.76 10.64
N LYS A 70 4.52 12.05 10.27
CA LYS A 70 5.58 12.61 9.40
C LYS A 70 6.97 12.46 10.04
N ALA A 71 7.08 12.82 11.32
CA ALA A 71 8.33 12.66 12.05
C ALA A 71 8.76 11.19 12.09
N GLN A 72 7.82 10.25 12.26
CA GLN A 72 8.12 8.81 12.25
C GLN A 72 8.72 8.34 10.93
N PHE A 73 8.24 8.83 9.77
CA PHE A 73 8.86 8.50 8.48
C PHE A 73 10.33 8.90 8.45
N VAL A 74 10.64 10.11 8.93
CA VAL A 74 12.02 10.61 8.97
C VAL A 74 12.88 9.81 9.95
N LYS A 75 12.33 9.41 11.10
CA LYS A 75 13.03 8.52 12.05
C LYS A 75 13.31 7.16 11.42
N ASP A 76 12.32 6.56 10.78
CA ASP A 76 12.46 5.24 10.17
C ASP A 76 13.44 5.27 8.99
N TYR A 77 13.53 6.39 8.26
CA TYR A 77 14.59 6.61 7.28
C TYR A 77 15.97 6.72 7.95
N LEU A 78 16.11 7.56 8.97
CA LEU A 78 17.36 7.72 9.72
C LEU A 78 17.80 6.40 10.39
N ASP A 79 16.88 5.55 10.80
CA ASP A 79 17.14 4.21 11.36
C ASP A 79 17.44 3.15 10.28
N GLY A 80 17.23 3.47 9.00
CA GLY A 80 17.40 2.54 7.88
C GLY A 80 16.28 1.51 7.72
N LYS A 81 15.15 1.72 8.40
CA LYS A 81 13.91 0.92 8.24
C LYS A 81 13.17 1.26 6.95
N ILE A 82 13.28 2.51 6.50
CA ILE A 82 12.86 2.96 5.17
C ILE A 82 14.11 3.24 4.37
N LYS A 83 14.23 2.65 3.18
CA LYS A 83 15.38 2.86 2.30
C LYS A 83 15.02 3.88 1.23
N ALA A 84 15.92 4.84 1.03
CA ALA A 84 15.87 5.67 -0.17
C ALA A 84 16.33 4.84 -1.38
N LEU A 85 15.81 5.17 -2.57
CA LEU A 85 16.28 4.63 -3.83
C LEU A 85 17.67 5.20 -4.20
N GLY A 86 17.94 6.43 -3.75
CA GLY A 86 19.18 7.15 -4.02
C GLY A 86 18.99 8.65 -3.80
N ARG A 87 20.08 9.42 -3.94
CA ARG A 87 20.02 10.88 -4.13
C ARG A 87 20.65 11.30 -5.45
N TRP A 88 20.08 12.34 -6.06
CA TRP A 88 20.50 12.91 -7.36
C TRP A 88 20.87 14.40 -7.24
N GLY A 89 21.56 14.74 -6.16
CA GLY A 89 21.94 16.11 -5.83
C GLY A 89 22.38 16.22 -4.37
N ASP A 90 22.73 17.44 -3.97
CA ASP A 90 23.29 17.75 -2.65
C ASP A 90 22.26 18.32 -1.66
N SER A 91 20.99 18.23 -2.02
CA SER A 91 19.89 18.79 -1.24
C SER A 91 18.85 17.71 -0.92
N ILE A 92 18.12 17.88 0.18
CA ILE A 92 17.19 16.84 0.68
C ILE A 92 16.02 16.55 -0.26
N ASP A 93 15.65 17.49 -1.13
CA ASP A 93 14.66 17.33 -2.20
C ASP A 93 15.14 16.39 -3.31
N SER A 94 16.44 16.18 -3.42
CA SER A 94 17.03 15.22 -4.35
C SER A 94 17.07 13.78 -3.82
N ILE A 95 16.56 13.52 -2.61
CA ILE A 95 16.43 12.17 -2.05
C ILE A 95 15.12 11.56 -2.53
N PHE A 96 15.19 10.39 -3.18
CA PHE A 96 14.02 9.72 -3.74
C PHE A 96 13.69 8.43 -2.99
N PHE A 97 12.40 8.15 -2.86
CA PHE A 97 11.87 6.93 -2.27
C PHE A 97 10.93 6.23 -3.24
N SER A 98 10.69 4.94 -3.01
CA SER A 98 9.63 4.21 -3.69
C SER A 98 8.28 4.87 -3.40
N LEU A 99 7.58 5.25 -4.47
CA LEU A 99 6.23 5.83 -4.40
C LEU A 99 5.28 4.90 -3.63
N GLN A 100 5.33 3.61 -3.94
CA GLN A 100 4.50 2.59 -3.31
C GLN A 100 4.79 2.50 -1.81
N GLU A 101 6.05 2.34 -1.41
CA GLU A 101 6.41 2.21 0.01
C GLU A 101 6.04 3.47 0.82
N ALA A 102 6.21 4.66 0.24
CA ALA A 102 5.83 5.91 0.87
C ALA A 102 4.31 6.02 1.08
N HIS A 103 3.51 5.68 0.06
CA HIS A 103 2.05 5.60 0.18
C HIS A 103 1.61 4.58 1.23
N ASP A 104 2.28 3.43 1.29
CA ASP A 104 1.96 2.32 2.19
C ASP A 104 2.28 2.69 3.64
N PHE A 105 3.39 3.38 3.84
CA PHE A 105 3.73 3.96 5.13
C PHE A 105 2.68 4.98 5.58
N ALA A 106 2.38 5.98 4.74
CA ALA A 106 1.40 7.02 5.07
C ALA A 106 0.02 6.43 5.36
N TRP A 107 -0.40 5.41 4.60
CA TRP A 107 -1.62 4.67 4.85
C TRP A 107 -1.61 3.96 6.21
N ARG A 108 -0.56 3.20 6.54
CA ARG A 108 -0.43 2.54 7.87
C ARG A 108 -0.47 3.55 9.01
N CYS A 109 0.20 4.68 8.87
CA CYS A 109 0.14 5.76 9.86
C CYS A 109 -1.29 6.27 10.06
N ARG A 110 -2.04 6.51 8.99
CA ARG A 110 -3.46 6.90 9.08
C ARG A 110 -4.30 5.81 9.74
N LEU A 111 -4.03 4.54 9.43
CA LEU A 111 -4.77 3.44 10.04
C LEU A 111 -4.54 3.35 11.54
N ASN A 112 -3.28 3.47 11.99
CA ASN A 112 -2.87 3.31 13.39
C ASN A 112 -3.17 4.54 14.24
N ALA A 113 -3.11 5.75 13.65
CA ALA A 113 -3.44 6.98 14.35
C ALA A 113 -4.96 7.10 14.63
N SER A 114 -5.79 6.39 13.86
CA SER A 114 -7.23 6.48 14.00
C SER A 114 -7.76 5.45 15.00
N ARG A 115 -8.11 5.89 16.22
CA ARG A 115 -9.22 5.29 16.99
C ARG A 115 -10.58 5.54 16.30
N GLN A 116 -10.59 5.80 14.99
CA GLN A 116 -11.78 6.15 14.26
C GLN A 116 -12.44 4.87 13.79
N ASP A 117 -13.70 4.70 14.17
CA ASP A 117 -14.56 3.61 13.72
C ASP A 117 -14.81 3.60 12.22
N TYR A 118 -14.33 4.62 11.49
CA TYR A 118 -14.57 4.83 10.07
C TYR A 118 -13.27 5.14 9.31
N CYS A 119 -13.21 4.74 8.04
CA CYS A 119 -12.10 5.03 7.12
C CYS A 119 -12.65 5.44 5.74
N SER A 120 -11.80 5.98 4.85
CA SER A 120 -12.23 6.39 3.51
C SER A 120 -12.54 5.19 2.61
N LEU A 121 -13.24 5.40 1.49
CA LEU A 121 -13.48 4.35 0.47
C LEU A 121 -12.17 3.70 -0.01
N ALA A 122 -11.13 4.49 -0.24
CA ALA A 122 -9.83 3.99 -0.68
C ALA A 122 -9.15 3.12 0.39
N ASP A 123 -9.22 3.55 1.65
CA ASP A 123 -8.66 2.76 2.75
C ASP A 123 -9.45 1.47 2.97
N ALA A 124 -10.79 1.53 2.82
CA ALA A 124 -11.67 0.37 2.91
C ALA A 124 -11.36 -0.66 1.82
N ALA A 125 -11.24 -0.24 0.55
CA ALA A 125 -10.85 -1.12 -0.55
C ALA A 125 -9.48 -1.75 -0.31
N ARG A 126 -8.53 -0.98 0.21
CA ARG A 126 -7.19 -1.48 0.52
C ARG A 126 -7.19 -2.52 1.65
N LEU A 127 -8.05 -2.35 2.66
CA LEU A 127 -8.24 -3.34 3.73
C LEU A 127 -8.91 -4.63 3.23
N ILE A 128 -9.84 -4.52 2.27
CA ILE A 128 -10.56 -5.65 1.68
C ILE A 128 -9.71 -6.35 0.58
N GLY A 129 -8.76 -5.63 -0.02
CA GLY A 129 -8.00 -6.10 -1.18
C GLY A 129 -8.79 -6.00 -2.50
N CYS A 130 -9.70 -5.04 -2.62
CA CYS A 130 -10.52 -4.84 -3.83
C CYS A 130 -10.30 -3.47 -4.49
N ASP A 131 -10.91 -3.26 -5.66
CA ASP A 131 -10.95 -1.93 -6.30
C ASP A 131 -11.79 -0.96 -5.45
N ALA A 132 -11.31 0.27 -5.26
CA ALA A 132 -12.04 1.33 -4.56
C ALA A 132 -13.45 1.60 -5.13
N LYS A 133 -13.66 1.34 -6.42
CA LYS A 133 -14.97 1.46 -7.10
C LYS A 133 -15.96 0.38 -6.70
N ALA A 134 -15.51 -0.73 -6.11
CA ALA A 134 -16.36 -1.81 -5.61
C ALA A 134 -17.03 -1.44 -4.28
N VAL A 135 -16.37 -0.62 -3.46
CA VAL A 135 -16.80 -0.30 -2.09
C VAL A 135 -18.19 0.33 -2.04
N PRO A 136 -18.55 1.32 -2.89
CA PRO A 136 -19.92 1.83 -2.95
C PRO A 136 -20.96 0.75 -3.28
N GLY A 137 -20.62 -0.22 -4.12
CA GLY A 137 -21.49 -1.35 -4.43
C GLY A 137 -21.72 -2.25 -3.22
N LEU A 138 -20.66 -2.55 -2.46
CA LEU A 138 -20.73 -3.30 -1.20
C LEU A 138 -21.60 -2.60 -0.14
N VAL A 139 -21.55 -1.26 -0.08
CA VAL A 139 -22.46 -0.48 0.78
C VAL A 139 -23.90 -0.58 0.29
N LYS A 140 -24.13 -0.49 -1.03
CA LYS A 140 -25.48 -0.54 -1.62
C LYS A 140 -26.20 -1.86 -1.33
N VAL A 141 -25.47 -2.98 -1.31
CA VAL A 141 -26.03 -4.30 -1.00
C VAL A 141 -26.03 -4.64 0.50
N GLY A 142 -25.67 -3.68 1.36
CA GLY A 142 -25.73 -3.84 2.83
C GLY A 142 -24.60 -4.64 3.46
N LEU A 143 -23.57 -5.03 2.70
CA LEU A 143 -22.41 -5.79 3.21
C LEU A 143 -21.38 -4.92 3.92
N LEU A 144 -21.37 -3.61 3.63
CA LEU A 144 -20.58 -2.62 4.36
C LEU A 144 -21.48 -1.51 4.90
N ARG A 145 -21.13 -0.97 6.07
CA ARG A 145 -21.88 0.12 6.72
C ARG A 145 -21.15 1.45 6.49
N SER A 146 -21.83 2.41 5.86
CA SER A 146 -21.30 3.77 5.73
C SER A 146 -21.62 4.63 6.96
N LYS A 147 -20.82 5.66 7.22
CA LYS A 147 -21.08 6.65 8.27
C LYS A 147 -22.37 7.42 7.99
N PRO A 148 -23.24 7.64 8.99
CA PRO A 148 -24.42 8.48 8.83
C PRO A 148 -24.05 9.86 8.29
N LYS A 149 -24.79 10.33 7.27
CA LYS A 149 -24.57 11.62 6.57
C LYS A 149 -23.24 11.75 5.79
N GLN A 150 -22.34 10.77 5.86
CA GLN A 150 -21.03 10.78 5.20
C GLN A 150 -20.77 9.44 4.49
N LYS A 151 -21.44 9.22 3.35
CA LYS A 151 -21.40 7.96 2.59
C LYS A 151 -20.01 7.57 2.06
N THR A 152 -19.06 8.50 2.05
CA THR A 152 -17.66 8.27 1.64
C THR A 152 -16.78 7.66 2.75
N TYR A 153 -17.33 7.48 3.95
CA TYR A 153 -16.65 6.90 5.09
C TYR A 153 -17.30 5.57 5.47
N ILE A 154 -16.50 4.53 5.63
CA ILE A 154 -16.95 3.16 5.86
C ILE A 154 -16.55 2.70 7.25
N CYS A 155 -17.49 2.08 7.95
CA CYS A 155 -17.30 1.51 9.28
C CYS A 155 -16.29 0.36 9.21
N ARG A 156 -15.20 0.49 9.98
CA ARG A 156 -14.15 -0.51 10.09
C ARG A 156 -14.67 -1.85 10.57
N LYS A 157 -15.59 -1.86 11.53
CA LYS A 157 -16.18 -3.12 12.03
C LYS A 157 -16.84 -3.91 10.90
N SER A 158 -17.63 -3.24 10.04
CA SER A 158 -18.23 -3.90 8.88
C SER A 158 -17.20 -4.36 7.84
N ILE A 159 -16.06 -3.65 7.71
CA ILE A 159 -14.96 -4.10 6.85
C ILE A 159 -14.31 -5.37 7.40
N CYS A 160 -14.07 -5.44 8.71
CA CYS A 160 -13.52 -6.63 9.35
C CYS A 160 -14.47 -7.82 9.21
N GLU A 161 -15.75 -7.64 9.56
CA GLU A 161 -16.80 -8.67 9.40
C GLU A 161 -16.86 -9.20 7.96
N PHE A 162 -16.81 -8.30 6.96
CA PHE A 162 -16.77 -8.70 5.55
C PHE A 162 -15.48 -9.45 5.20
N SER A 163 -14.33 -8.91 5.61
CA SER A 163 -13.01 -9.46 5.29
C SER A 163 -12.70 -10.75 6.04
N GLU A 164 -13.46 -11.13 7.07
CA GLU A 164 -13.38 -12.43 7.72
C GLU A 164 -13.98 -13.54 6.83
N SER A 165 -15.03 -13.23 6.08
CA SER A 165 -15.78 -14.21 5.29
C SER A 165 -15.42 -14.22 3.81
N TRP A 166 -15.01 -13.08 3.27
CA TRP A 166 -14.87 -12.87 1.83
C TRP A 166 -13.45 -12.50 1.43
N VAL A 167 -13.09 -12.87 0.21
CA VAL A 167 -11.85 -12.45 -0.44
C VAL A 167 -12.13 -12.06 -1.89
N ALA A 168 -11.54 -10.95 -2.33
CA ALA A 168 -11.70 -10.46 -3.69
C ALA A 168 -10.87 -11.29 -4.67
N LEU A 169 -11.45 -11.68 -5.81
CA LEU A 169 -10.73 -12.44 -6.83
C LEU A 169 -9.56 -11.65 -7.43
N CYS A 170 -9.63 -10.32 -7.49
CA CYS A 170 -8.50 -9.49 -7.92
C CYS A 170 -7.30 -9.60 -6.98
N SER A 171 -7.52 -9.73 -5.67
CA SER A 171 -6.45 -9.93 -4.68
C SER A 171 -5.76 -11.27 -4.88
N ILE A 172 -6.55 -12.35 -5.05
CA ILE A 172 -6.02 -13.69 -5.35
C ILE A 172 -5.28 -13.68 -6.69
N ALA A 173 -5.83 -13.00 -7.70
CA ALA A 173 -5.23 -12.93 -9.02
C ALA A 173 -3.84 -12.28 -8.97
N GLN A 174 -3.68 -11.20 -8.21
CA GLN A 174 -2.39 -10.55 -7.97
C GLN A 174 -1.41 -11.48 -7.28
N SER A 175 -1.84 -12.21 -6.24
CA SER A 175 -0.94 -13.09 -5.47
C SER A 175 -0.41 -14.29 -6.27
N VAL A 176 -1.19 -14.80 -7.24
CA VAL A 176 -0.76 -15.92 -8.11
C VAL A 176 -0.41 -15.50 -9.54
N SER A 177 -0.25 -14.20 -9.78
CA SER A 177 0.16 -13.63 -11.08
C SER A 177 -0.74 -14.08 -12.24
N THR A 178 -2.05 -13.91 -12.08
CA THR A 178 -3.07 -14.22 -13.09
C THR A 178 -4.08 -13.06 -13.20
N THR A 179 -5.13 -13.22 -14.01
CA THR A 179 -6.24 -12.28 -14.13
C THR A 179 -7.47 -12.73 -13.34
N SER A 180 -8.25 -11.78 -12.83
CA SER A 180 -9.54 -12.05 -12.16
C SER A 180 -10.49 -12.83 -13.05
N LYS A 181 -10.58 -12.47 -14.34
CA LYS A 181 -11.43 -13.17 -15.34
C LYS A 181 -11.07 -14.65 -15.49
N ARG A 182 -9.79 -15.01 -15.37
CA ARG A 182 -9.38 -16.42 -15.37
C ARG A 182 -9.89 -17.12 -14.11
N LEU A 183 -9.75 -16.48 -12.96
CA LEU A 183 -10.21 -17.03 -11.69
C LEU A 183 -11.72 -17.15 -11.63
N GLU A 184 -12.48 -16.22 -12.21
CA GLU A 184 -13.93 -16.32 -12.35
C GLU A 184 -14.32 -17.56 -13.16
N LYS A 185 -13.68 -17.79 -14.30
CA LYS A 185 -13.93 -18.98 -15.11
C LYS A 185 -13.62 -20.28 -14.36
N LEU A 186 -12.52 -20.31 -13.61
CA LEU A 186 -12.16 -21.48 -12.81
C LEU A 186 -13.13 -21.70 -11.65
N ALA A 187 -13.60 -20.63 -11.01
CA ALA A 187 -14.62 -20.71 -9.97
C ALA A 187 -15.93 -21.28 -10.53
N ASP A 188 -16.37 -20.80 -11.71
CA ASP A 188 -17.57 -21.31 -12.37
C ASP A 188 -17.42 -22.81 -12.74
N GLN A 189 -16.25 -23.22 -13.24
CA GLN A 189 -15.94 -24.63 -13.54
C GLN A 189 -15.93 -25.53 -12.30
N ALA A 190 -15.44 -24.98 -11.18
CA ALA A 190 -15.36 -25.66 -9.91
C ALA A 190 -16.65 -25.55 -9.09
N ASN A 191 -17.70 -24.92 -9.62
CA ASN A 191 -18.96 -24.67 -8.93
C ASN A 191 -18.76 -23.97 -7.56
N ILE A 192 -17.87 -22.97 -7.54
CA ILE A 192 -17.59 -22.11 -6.38
C ILE A 192 -18.52 -20.89 -6.47
N GLU A 193 -19.26 -20.62 -5.40
CA GLU A 193 -20.18 -19.47 -5.35
C GLU A 193 -19.41 -18.15 -5.36
N ARG A 194 -19.88 -17.21 -6.19
CA ARG A 194 -19.30 -15.87 -6.30
C ARG A 194 -20.31 -14.81 -5.89
N LEU A 195 -19.88 -13.93 -5.01
CA LEU A 195 -20.53 -12.66 -4.79
C LEU A 195 -20.05 -11.67 -5.85
N VAL A 196 -20.93 -11.28 -6.76
CA VAL A 196 -20.64 -10.31 -7.82
C VAL A 196 -21.25 -8.97 -7.44
N ILE A 197 -20.39 -7.97 -7.26
CA ILE A 197 -20.79 -6.60 -6.97
C ILE A 197 -20.79 -5.80 -8.27
N ALA A 198 -21.99 -5.41 -8.70
CA ALA A 198 -22.16 -4.57 -9.86
C ALA A 198 -21.49 -3.19 -9.65
N PRO A 199 -20.88 -2.64 -10.69
CA PRO A 199 -20.27 -1.33 -10.63
C PRO A 199 -21.33 -0.25 -10.37
N VAL A 200 -21.03 0.69 -9.47
CA VAL A 200 -21.88 1.87 -9.28
C VAL A 200 -21.62 2.94 -10.35
N TYR A 201 -20.45 2.90 -10.99
CA TYR A 201 -20.01 3.84 -12.01
C TYR A 201 -20.05 3.20 -13.40
N GLN A 202 -20.48 3.94 -14.42
CA GLN A 202 -20.74 3.43 -15.78
C GLN A 202 -19.52 2.77 -16.48
N ASN A 203 -18.29 3.10 -16.06
CA ASN A 203 -17.06 2.59 -16.67
C ASN A 203 -16.24 1.69 -15.72
N ALA A 204 -16.86 1.03 -14.75
CA ALA A 204 -16.18 0.10 -13.86
C ALA A 204 -16.56 -1.34 -14.19
N GLU A 205 -15.60 -2.27 -14.09
CA GLU A 205 -15.91 -3.69 -14.19
C GLU A 205 -16.56 -4.18 -12.88
N PRO A 206 -17.45 -5.19 -12.93
CA PRO A 206 -17.94 -5.85 -11.74
C PRO A 206 -16.80 -6.40 -10.88
N SER A 207 -16.96 -6.36 -9.57
CA SER A 207 -16.00 -6.94 -8.63
C SER A 207 -16.52 -8.25 -8.08
N SER A 208 -15.78 -9.32 -8.32
CA SER A 208 -16.11 -10.67 -7.86
C SER A 208 -15.36 -11.02 -6.57
N PHE A 209 -16.09 -11.60 -5.63
CA PHE A 209 -15.60 -12.11 -4.36
C PHE A 209 -16.01 -13.57 -4.21
N ILE A 210 -15.22 -14.35 -3.48
CA ILE A 210 -15.56 -15.70 -3.05
C ILE A 210 -15.49 -15.78 -1.54
N ARG A 211 -16.09 -16.84 -0.96
CA ARG A 211 -15.86 -17.17 0.44
C ARG A 211 -14.40 -17.55 0.64
N LYS A 212 -13.83 -17.18 1.79
CA LYS A 212 -12.46 -17.55 2.13
C LYS A 212 -12.25 -19.06 2.20
N GLU A 213 -13.25 -19.81 2.63
CA GLU A 213 -13.19 -21.27 2.69
C GLU A 213 -13.00 -21.93 1.31
N ASP A 214 -13.47 -21.29 0.24
CA ASP A 214 -13.29 -21.76 -1.13
C ASP A 214 -11.96 -21.34 -1.76
N GLN A 215 -11.15 -20.52 -1.07
CA GLN A 215 -9.92 -19.98 -1.62
C GLN A 215 -8.93 -21.08 -2.01
N ASP A 216 -8.68 -22.05 -1.13
CA ASP A 216 -7.73 -23.14 -1.39
C ASP A 216 -8.19 -24.04 -2.53
N ARG A 217 -9.50 -24.26 -2.65
CA ARG A 217 -10.10 -25.00 -3.75
C ARG A 217 -9.90 -24.29 -5.08
N LEU A 218 -10.14 -22.98 -5.14
CA LEU A 218 -9.87 -22.19 -6.34
C LEU A 218 -8.37 -22.18 -6.72
N LEU A 219 -7.49 -22.16 -5.72
CA LEU A 219 -6.05 -22.22 -5.94
C LEU A 219 -5.60 -23.60 -6.46
N ALA A 220 -6.21 -24.68 -5.98
CA ALA A 220 -5.97 -26.02 -6.51
C ALA A 220 -6.39 -26.11 -7.99
N GLU A 221 -7.55 -25.55 -8.34
CA GLU A 221 -8.03 -25.49 -9.72
C GLU A 221 -7.13 -24.67 -10.63
N HIS A 222 -6.60 -23.55 -10.14
CA HIS A 222 -5.62 -22.75 -10.86
C HIS A 222 -4.33 -23.54 -11.17
N LYS A 223 -3.87 -24.37 -10.22
CA LYS A 223 -2.69 -25.23 -10.40
C LYS A 223 -2.96 -26.37 -11.37
N ALA A 224 -4.12 -27.03 -11.26
CA ALA A 224 -4.53 -28.13 -12.14
C ALA A 224 -4.71 -27.67 -13.59
N HIS A 225 -5.12 -26.42 -13.79
CA HIS A 225 -5.32 -25.82 -15.09
C HIS A 225 -4.32 -24.68 -15.31
N PRO A 226 -3.05 -24.94 -15.68
CA PRO A 226 -2.09 -23.89 -15.98
C PRO A 226 -2.48 -23.14 -17.27
N ALA A 227 -2.12 -21.85 -17.35
CA ALA A 227 -2.37 -21.06 -18.56
C ALA A 227 -1.62 -21.63 -19.77
N ARG A 228 -2.17 -21.51 -20.99
CA ARG A 228 -1.61 -22.09 -22.24
C ARG A 228 -0.10 -21.84 -22.40
N LYS A 229 0.38 -20.61 -22.11
CA LYS A 229 1.82 -20.28 -22.15
C LYS A 229 2.64 -21.05 -21.11
N ARG A 230 2.18 -21.12 -19.85
CA ARG A 230 2.85 -21.90 -18.78
C ARG A 230 2.83 -23.40 -19.05
N ARG A 231 1.75 -23.93 -19.62
CA ARG A 231 1.65 -25.35 -20.01
C ARG A 231 2.68 -25.71 -21.08
N ALA A 232 2.89 -24.86 -22.08
CA ALA A 232 3.92 -25.08 -23.11
C ALA A 232 5.34 -25.07 -22.52
N THR A 233 5.64 -24.15 -21.59
CA THR A 233 6.94 -24.10 -20.89
C THR A 233 7.15 -25.31 -19.99
N LEU A 234 6.13 -25.76 -19.25
CA LEU A 234 6.18 -26.96 -18.40
C LEU A 234 6.41 -28.23 -19.23
N ILE A 235 5.68 -28.39 -20.35
CA ILE A 235 5.87 -29.53 -21.25
C ILE A 235 7.30 -29.54 -21.81
N LYS A 236 7.84 -28.38 -22.18
CA LYS A 236 9.21 -28.25 -22.67
C LYS A 236 10.24 -28.63 -21.59
N LEU A 237 10.09 -28.13 -20.37
CA LEU A 237 10.99 -28.47 -19.25
C LEU A 237 10.93 -29.95 -18.85
N MET A 238 9.76 -30.59 -18.93
CA MET A 238 9.61 -32.02 -18.66
C MET A 238 10.22 -32.88 -19.78
N ALA A 239 10.20 -32.42 -21.02
CA ALA A 239 10.87 -33.08 -22.13
C ALA A 239 12.40 -32.96 -22.04
N ASP A 240 12.90 -31.79 -21.64
CA ASP A 240 14.34 -31.50 -21.54
C ASP A 240 15.00 -32.15 -20.31
N GLY A 241 14.22 -32.49 -19.26
CA GLY A 241 14.72 -33.15 -18.05
C GLY A 241 14.71 -34.69 -18.07
N LEU A 242 14.25 -35.29 -19.17
CA LEU A 242 14.27 -36.75 -19.42
C LEU A 242 15.34 -37.15 -20.46
N SER A 243 16.26 -36.24 -20.77
CA SER A 243 17.37 -36.43 -21.73
C SER A 243 18.67 -36.80 -21.04
#